data_AF-A0A101TWZ4-F1
#
_entry.id   AF-A0A101TWZ4-F1
#
_cell.length_a   1.000
_cell.length_b   1.000
_cell.length_c   1.000
_cell.angle_alpha   90.00
_cell.angle_beta   90.00
_cell.angle_gamma   90.00
#
_symmetry.space_group_name_H-M   'P 1'
#
loop_
_entity.id
_entity.type
_entity.pdbx_description
1 polymer ?
#
loop_
_entity_poly.entity_id
_entity_poly.type
_entity_poly.pdbx_seq_one_letter_code
_entity_poly.pdbx_strand_id
1 'polypeptide(L)'
;MSPTQDCNPKPDTAPARAERLAAQLASMLPGAAVVQVRLQGPRTLWPHLGLKAINDCGTALRVPRAKSLTIARWIIRSFPHAGWTTAGHAFDLRTAKLHGLDA
;
A
#
# COMPACT_ATOMS: atom_id res chain seq x y z
N MET A 1 -14.98 -34.95 -25.33
CA MET A 1 -15.16 -33.56 -24.88
C MET A 1 -14.80 -33.53 -23.40
N SER A 2 -13.60 -33.05 -23.08
CA SER A 2 -13.11 -33.02 -21.69
C SER A 2 -13.68 -31.79 -20.98
N PRO A 3 -14.17 -31.90 -19.73
CA PRO A 3 -14.71 -30.77 -19.02
C PRO A 3 -13.59 -29.79 -18.69
N THR A 4 -13.79 -28.52 -19.04
CA THR A 4 -12.97 -27.39 -18.64
C THR A 4 -12.87 -27.35 -17.13
N GLN A 5 -11.64 -27.57 -16.63
CA GLN A 5 -11.24 -27.44 -15.24
C GLN A 5 -11.65 -26.07 -14.72
N ASP A 6 -12.53 -26.06 -13.71
CA ASP A 6 -13.01 -24.87 -13.03
C ASP A 6 -11.84 -24.03 -12.52
N CYS A 7 -11.64 -22.86 -13.13
CA CYS A 7 -10.84 -21.79 -12.55
C CYS A 7 -11.62 -21.19 -11.38
N ASN A 8 -11.68 -21.90 -10.25
CA ASN A 8 -12.09 -21.31 -8.99
C ASN A 8 -10.83 -20.73 -8.32
N PRO A 9 -10.54 -19.42 -8.43
CA PRO A 9 -9.46 -18.85 -7.64
C PRO A 9 -9.87 -19.03 -6.18
N LYS A 10 -9.07 -19.81 -5.44
CA LYS A 10 -9.20 -19.90 -3.98
C LYS A 10 -9.37 -18.49 -3.43
N PRO A 11 -10.24 -18.29 -2.42
CA PRO A 11 -10.36 -16.98 -1.80
C PRO A 11 -8.97 -16.61 -1.29
N ASP A 12 -8.38 -15.60 -1.92
CA ASP A 12 -7.12 -15.02 -1.51
C ASP A 12 -7.38 -14.39 -0.14
N THR A 13 -7.12 -15.16 0.92
CA THR A 13 -7.27 -14.71 2.29
C THR A 13 -6.49 -13.41 2.44
N ALA A 14 -7.13 -12.32 2.88
CA ALA A 14 -6.53 -10.97 2.99
C ALA A 14 -5.06 -10.92 3.47
N PRO A 15 -4.61 -11.70 4.48
CA PRO A 15 -3.19 -11.82 4.84
C PRO A 15 -2.26 -12.18 3.67
N ALA A 16 -2.61 -13.17 2.85
CA ALA A 16 -1.79 -13.60 1.70
C ALA A 16 -1.70 -12.52 0.61
N ARG A 17 -2.69 -11.63 0.50
CA ARG A 17 -2.63 -10.48 -0.41
C ARG A 17 -1.73 -9.38 0.13
N ALA A 18 -1.80 -9.09 1.43
CA ALA A 18 -0.97 -8.10 2.08
C ALA A 18 0.52 -8.49 2.04
N GLU A 19 0.84 -9.76 2.28
CA GLU A 19 2.21 -10.29 2.20
C GLU A 19 2.80 -10.17 0.80
N ARG A 20 2.02 -10.56 -0.24
CA ARG A 20 2.45 -10.39 -1.64
C ARG A 20 2.68 -8.92 -1.98
N LEU A 21 1.81 -8.03 -1.52
CA LEU A 21 1.98 -6.59 -1.70
C LEU A 21 3.27 -6.12 -1.00
N ALA A 22 3.50 -6.52 0.25
CA ALA A 22 4.71 -6.16 0.99
C ALA A 22 5.98 -6.61 0.26
N ALA A 23 6.03 -7.85 -0.23
CA ALA A 23 7.16 -8.36 -1.00
C ALA A 23 7.40 -7.57 -2.31
N GLN A 24 6.34 -7.24 -3.04
CA GLN A 24 6.43 -6.43 -4.26
C GLN A 24 6.95 -5.02 -3.96
N LEU A 25 6.45 -4.39 -2.90
CA LEU A 25 6.86 -3.04 -2.51
C LEU A 25 8.30 -2.99 -1.98
N ALA A 26 8.73 -4.00 -1.22
CA ALA A 26 10.12 -4.11 -0.76
C ALA A 26 11.10 -4.23 -1.95
N SER A 27 10.72 -4.95 -3.01
CA SER A 27 11.49 -5.02 -4.25
C SER A 27 11.54 -3.67 -4.99
N MET A 28 10.41 -2.94 -5.04
CA MET A 28 10.34 -1.63 -5.72
C MET A 28 11.01 -0.48 -4.96
N LEU A 29 11.07 -0.58 -3.64
CA LEU A 29 11.59 0.42 -2.71
C LEU A 29 12.70 -0.20 -1.84
N PRO A 30 13.88 -0.48 -2.41
CA PRO A 30 14.97 -1.08 -1.66
C PRO A 30 15.36 -0.20 -0.47
N GLY A 31 15.40 -0.81 0.72
CA GLY A 31 15.72 -0.13 1.98
C GLY A 31 14.54 0.56 2.65
N ALA A 32 13.32 0.52 2.09
CA ALA A 32 12.13 0.97 2.80
C ALA A 32 11.69 -0.10 3.80
N ALA A 33 11.38 0.33 5.03
CA ALA A 33 10.77 -0.49 6.06
C ALA A 33 9.27 -0.21 6.17
N VAL A 34 8.89 1.06 6.07
CA VAL A 34 7.51 1.53 6.22
C VAL A 34 7.13 2.46 5.07
N VAL A 35 5.90 2.33 4.58
CA VAL A 35 5.31 3.21 3.60
C VAL A 35 4.09 3.90 4.19
N GLN A 36 4.16 5.21 4.34
CA GLN A 36 3.03 6.03 4.79
C GLN A 36 2.23 6.53 3.59
N VAL A 37 0.92 6.32 3.61
CA VAL A 37 -0.02 6.75 2.56
C VAL A 37 -1.08 7.65 3.18
N ARG A 38 -1.30 8.82 2.57
CA ARG A 38 -2.30 9.80 3.02
C ARG A 38 -3.09 10.38 1.87
N LEU A 39 -4.36 10.70 2.11
CA LEU A 39 -5.20 11.46 1.18
C LEU A 39 -5.15 12.94 1.58
N GLN A 40 -4.45 13.77 0.82
CA GLN A 40 -4.48 15.21 1.06
C GLN A 40 -5.82 15.78 0.59
N GLY A 41 -6.48 16.53 1.48
CA GLY A 41 -7.83 17.09 1.31
C GLY A 41 -7.98 18.09 0.15
N PRO A 42 -9.21 18.60 -0.08
CA PRO A 42 -9.63 19.08 -1.39
C PRO A 42 -9.22 20.55 -1.59
N ARG A 43 -8.02 20.77 -2.13
CA ARG A 43 -7.78 21.98 -2.95
C ARG A 43 -8.17 21.76 -4.42
N THR A 44 -8.50 20.52 -4.79
CA THR A 44 -8.92 20.08 -6.13
C THR A 44 -10.02 19.03 -6.03
N LEU A 45 -10.83 18.90 -7.09
CA LEU A 45 -11.93 17.93 -7.23
C LEU A 45 -11.54 16.45 -6.96
N TRP A 46 -10.25 16.12 -7.01
CA TRP A 46 -9.74 14.80 -6.67
C TRP A 46 -8.73 14.90 -5.52
N PRO A 47 -8.84 14.03 -4.48
CA PRO A 47 -7.89 14.02 -3.37
C PRO A 47 -6.48 13.68 -3.88
N HIS A 48 -5.48 14.44 -3.44
CA HIS A 48 -4.10 14.19 -3.81
C HIS A 48 -3.52 13.07 -2.96
N LEU A 49 -3.01 12.03 -3.62
CA LEU A 49 -2.33 10.91 -2.98
C LEU A 49 -0.92 11.33 -2.56
N GLY A 50 -0.63 11.23 -1.27
CA GLY A 50 0.71 11.38 -0.71
C GLY A 50 1.27 10.02 -0.31
N LEU A 51 2.54 9.79 -0.64
CA LEU A 51 3.30 8.64 -0.16
C LEU A 51 4.65 9.09 0.37
N LYS A 52 5.04 8.56 1.52
CA LYS A 52 6.36 8.72 2.12
C LYS A 52 6.91 7.34 2.46
N ALA A 53 8.04 6.97 1.87
CA ALA A 53 8.76 5.76 2.23
C ALA A 53 9.79 6.10 3.32
N ILE A 54 9.92 5.24 4.32
CA ILE A 54 10.78 5.43 5.48
C ILE A 54 11.62 4.15 5.64
N ASN A 55 12.92 4.30 5.84
CA ASN A 55 13.82 3.16 6.09
C ASN A 55 13.80 2.74 7.57
N ASP A 56 14.52 1.65 7.91
CA ASP A 56 14.61 1.17 9.30
C ASP A 56 15.20 2.20 10.27
N CYS A 57 15.97 3.17 9.78
CA CYS A 57 16.55 4.24 10.59
C CYS A 57 15.60 5.44 10.79
N GLY A 58 14.37 5.40 10.27
CA GLY A 58 13.41 6.51 10.34
C GLY A 58 13.62 7.62 9.29
N THR A 59 14.57 7.44 8.37
CA THR A 59 14.88 8.42 7.32
C THR A 59 13.93 8.25 6.13
N ALA A 60 13.43 9.39 5.63
CA ALA A 60 12.59 9.42 4.45
C ALA A 60 13.40 9.10 3.17
N LEU A 61 12.94 8.12 2.40
CA LEU A 61 13.53 7.77 1.12
C LEU A 61 12.89 8.60 0.00
N ARG A 62 13.72 9.02 -0.96
CA ARG A 62 13.25 9.75 -2.14
C ARG A 62 12.59 8.77 -3.11
N VAL A 63 11.27 8.89 -3.27
CA VAL A 63 10.50 8.11 -4.24
C VAL A 63 9.99 9.04 -5.35
N PRO A 64 10.24 8.73 -6.64
CA PRO A 64 9.70 9.51 -7.75
C PRO A 64 8.17 9.58 -7.70
N ARG A 65 7.60 10.74 -8.02
CA ARG A 65 6.16 11.00 -7.88
C ARG A 65 5.28 9.95 -8.58
N ALA A 66 5.64 9.53 -9.79
CA ALA A 66 4.89 8.49 -10.51
C ALA A 66 4.85 7.16 -9.74
N LYS A 67 5.99 6.70 -9.20
CA LYS A 67 6.06 5.50 -8.36
C LYS A 67 5.25 5.67 -7.07
N SER A 68 5.37 6.81 -6.41
CA SER A 68 4.60 7.14 -5.21
C SER A 68 3.09 7.03 -5.43
N LEU A 69 2.58 7.56 -6.55
CA LEU A 69 1.16 7.48 -6.88
C LEU A 69 0.71 6.04 -7.19
N THR A 70 1.52 5.27 -7.93
CA THR A 70 1.23 3.86 -8.21
C THR A 70 1.15 3.03 -6.93
N ILE A 71 2.16 3.15 -6.06
CA ILE A 71 2.22 2.39 -4.81
C ILE A 71 1.07 2.79 -3.87
N ALA A 72 0.79 4.09 -3.72
CA ALA A 72 -0.33 4.55 -2.91
C ALA A 72 -1.67 3.96 -3.38
N ARG A 73 -1.91 3.92 -4.70
CA ARG A 73 -3.12 3.33 -5.28
C ARG A 73 -3.22 1.83 -5.02
N TRP A 74 -2.10 1.11 -5.09
CA TRP A 74 -2.06 -0.34 -4.82
C TRP A 74 -2.39 -0.63 -3.35
N ILE A 75 -1.83 0.13 -2.42
CA ILE A 75 -2.12 -0.01 -0.98
C ILE A 75 -3.60 0.29 -0.72
N ILE A 76 -4.14 1.41 -1.21
CA ILE A 76 -5.55 1.77 -1.01
C ILE A 76 -6.50 0.70 -1.54
N ARG A 77 -6.23 0.16 -2.75
CA ARG A 77 -7.05 -0.92 -3.33
C ARG A 77 -6.92 -2.26 -2.60
N SER A 78 -5.82 -2.50 -1.90
CA SER A 78 -5.61 -3.72 -1.12
C SER A 78 -6.23 -3.64 0.28
N PHE A 79 -6.47 -2.42 0.78
CA PHE A 79 -7.13 -2.18 2.07
C PHE A 79 -8.31 -1.22 1.91
N PRO A 80 -9.40 -1.62 1.22
CA PRO A 80 -10.55 -0.74 1.00
C PRO A 80 -11.26 -0.34 2.31
N HIS A 81 -11.14 -1.15 3.36
CA HIS A 81 -11.82 -0.95 4.65
C HIS A 81 -11.04 -0.07 5.63
N ALA A 82 -9.85 0.43 5.28
CA ALA A 82 -8.99 1.17 6.20
C ALA A 82 -9.49 2.59 6.55
N GLY A 83 -10.56 3.09 5.93
CA GLY A 83 -11.08 4.44 6.24
C GLY A 83 -10.07 5.54 5.91
N TRP A 84 -9.61 5.60 4.65
CA TRP A 84 -8.57 6.52 4.22
C TRP A 84 -8.92 8.00 4.46
N THR A 85 -8.08 8.71 5.23
CA THR A 85 -8.23 10.15 5.55
C THR A 85 -6.93 10.94 5.33
N THR A 86 -6.95 12.21 5.74
CA THR A 86 -5.79 13.12 5.77
C THR A 86 -4.71 12.72 6.77
N ALA A 87 -5.07 12.06 7.88
CA ALA A 87 -4.12 11.55 8.87
C ALA A 87 -3.22 10.47 8.25
N GLY A 88 -3.80 9.63 7.40
CA GLY A 88 -3.09 8.61 6.64
C GLY A 88 -2.88 7.31 7.41
N HIS A 89 -2.22 6.36 6.74
CA HIS A 89 -1.91 5.04 7.28
C HIS A 89 -0.46 4.67 6.98
N ALA A 90 0.16 3.94 7.90
CA ALA A 90 1.46 3.32 7.73
C ALA A 90 1.30 1.84 7.36
N PHE A 91 1.87 1.45 6.24
CA PHE A 91 2.00 0.05 5.83
C PHE A 91 3.42 -0.43 6.11
N ASP A 92 3.54 -1.41 6.99
CA ASP A 92 4.82 -2.05 7.33
C ASP A 92 5.15 -3.14 6.31
N LEU A 93 6.28 -2.99 5.61
CA LEU A 93 6.72 -3.92 4.58
C LEU A 93 7.29 -5.23 5.15
N ARG A 94 7.62 -5.27 6.45
CA ARG A 94 8.18 -6.44 7.13
C ARG A 94 7.09 -7.34 7.68
N THR A 95 6.03 -6.73 8.22
CA THR A 95 4.91 -7.46 8.84
C THR A 95 3.68 -7.55 7.96
N ALA A 96 3.66 -6.83 6.82
CA ALA A 96 2.52 -6.72 5.93
C ALA A 96 1.25 -6.19 6.62
N LYS A 97 1.42 -5.37 7.66
CA LYS A 97 0.32 -4.80 8.44
C LYS A 97 0.11 -3.33 8.12
N LEU A 98 -1.15 -2.93 8.12
CA LEU A 98 -1.57 -1.53 8.00
C LEU A 98 -1.94 -1.00 9.38
N HIS A 99 -1.40 0.17 9.72
CA HIS A 99 -1.64 0.88 10.97
C HIS A 99 -2.15 2.28 10.64
N GLY A 100 -3.09 2.80 11.44
CA GLY A 100 -3.46 4.21 11.37
C GLY A 100 -2.25 5.08 11.75
N LEU A 101 -2.07 6.19 11.04
CA LEU A 101 -1.24 7.28 11.56
C LEU A 101 -2.16 8.10 12.45
N ASP A 102 -2.34 7.68 13.70
CA ASP A 102 -3.08 8.49 14.68
C ASP A 102 -2.41 9.86 14.78
N ALA A 103 -3.24 10.91 14.72
CA ALA A 103 -2.82 12.31 14.77
C ALA A 103 -2.48 12.74 16.20
#